data_AF-A0A3A3FIU9-F1
#
_entry.id   AF-A0A3A3FIU9-F1
#
_cell.length_a   1.000
_cell.length_b   1.000
_cell.length_c   1.000
_cell.angle_alpha   90.00
_cell.angle_beta   90.00
_cell.angle_gamma   90.00
#
_symmetry.space_group_name_H-M   'P 1'
#
loop_
_entity.id
_entity.type
_entity.pdbx_description
1 polymer ?
#
loop_
_entity_poly.entity_id
_entity_poly.type
_entity_poly.pdbx_seq_one_letter_code
_entity_poly.pdbx_strand_id
1 'polypeptide(L)'
;MTQNNATEVNSVIAASNTADANLKQRRNKKLIGLAVIVILMAAAATTYWKLYVSHFVSTDNAYTAVEIAQITPAIAGTVAAVHAKDTQAVKKGDVLIEIDPTDARLAVIQAEAELERAIRRVKSYVATDVNLTSQIAAREADEKRAAAQLAAAQADFERAKVDLKRREALVGSGSVSGDELTKAKNAYAGTEASLAAARAAAAQSSANLKSAKAAKDANATLIADTSVETNPEVAAVRARLEQAKVDLGRTVLRAPLDGVVAKRQVQLGQRVQPGAPLMAVVPVSEIYVDANFKEVQLAKVRVGQPVTLHADLYDTDVVYHGTVEGFSGGSGSAFSAIPAQNATGNWIKVVQRLPVRVKLDPKELQANPLKVGLSMSVKIDTRGQQG
;
A
#
# COMPACT_ATOMS: atom_id res chain seq x y z
N MET A 1 113.02 48.94 37.54
CA MET A 1 112.05 50.05 37.41
C MET A 1 111.19 49.78 36.18
N THR A 2 109.92 49.41 36.41
CA THR A 2 108.74 49.58 35.51
C THR A 2 108.92 49.27 34.02
N GLN A 3 108.82 48.00 33.58
CA GLN A 3 107.58 47.37 33.06
C GLN A 3 106.86 48.26 32.02
N ASN A 4 107.14 48.17 30.71
CA ASN A 4 106.83 47.07 29.78
C ASN A 4 105.45 46.44 30.06
N ASN A 5 104.36 47.15 29.79
CA ASN A 5 103.02 46.52 29.82
C ASN A 5 101.93 47.20 28.95
N ALA A 6 102.26 48.15 28.07
CA ALA A 6 101.25 48.89 27.29
C ALA A 6 101.11 48.44 25.83
N THR A 7 102.10 47.74 25.26
CA THR A 7 102.12 47.43 23.82
C THR A 7 101.64 46.00 23.50
N GLU A 8 101.75 45.05 24.42
CA GLU A 8 101.19 43.69 24.21
C GLU A 8 99.66 43.64 24.35
N VAL A 9 99.06 44.51 25.18
CA VAL A 9 97.62 44.48 25.46
C VAL A 9 96.77 44.89 24.24
N ASN A 10 97.24 45.79 23.38
CA ASN A 10 96.48 46.21 22.19
C ASN A 10 96.54 45.24 21.00
N SER A 11 97.52 44.34 20.95
CA SER A 11 97.61 43.32 19.89
C SER A 11 96.72 42.09 20.16
N VAL A 12 96.50 41.76 21.44
CA VAL A 12 95.62 40.66 21.87
C VAL A 12 94.14 41.04 21.73
N ILE A 13 93.77 42.32 21.88
CA ILE A 13 92.39 42.83 21.70
C ILE A 13 91.98 42.90 20.21
N ALA A 14 92.93 43.11 19.29
CA ALA A 14 92.65 43.12 17.84
C ALA A 14 92.51 41.70 17.25
N ALA A 15 93.23 40.71 17.79
CA ALA A 15 93.12 39.31 17.39
C ALA A 15 91.87 38.62 17.97
N SER A 16 91.42 38.99 19.18
CA SER A 16 90.16 38.48 19.74
C SER A 16 88.92 39.02 19.00
N ASN A 17 88.93 40.29 18.58
CA ASN A 17 87.83 40.90 17.81
C ASN A 17 87.65 40.31 16.41
N THR A 18 88.70 39.80 15.75
CA THR A 18 88.62 39.20 14.41
C THR A 18 88.25 37.72 14.44
N ALA A 19 88.63 36.99 15.49
CA ALA A 19 88.17 35.61 15.72
C ALA A 19 86.68 35.57 16.12
N ASP A 20 86.24 36.47 17.00
CA ASP A 20 84.83 36.59 17.38
C ASP A 20 83.95 37.05 16.22
N ALA A 21 84.43 37.97 15.36
CA ALA A 21 83.69 38.39 14.16
C ALA A 21 83.49 37.23 13.16
N ASN A 22 84.51 36.40 12.93
CA ASN A 22 84.42 35.24 12.04
C ASN A 22 83.54 34.11 12.61
N LEU A 23 83.57 33.88 13.92
CA LEU A 23 82.66 32.95 14.60
C LEU A 23 81.22 33.45 14.56
N LYS A 24 80.97 34.75 14.77
CA LYS A 24 79.65 35.39 14.62
C LYS A 24 79.14 35.31 13.19
N GLN A 25 80.01 35.51 12.19
CA GLN A 25 79.64 35.46 10.77
C GLN A 25 79.35 34.02 10.29
N ARG A 26 80.14 33.02 10.73
CA ARG A 26 79.86 31.60 10.49
C ARG A 26 78.60 31.12 11.22
N ARG A 27 78.39 31.57 12.47
CA ARG A 27 77.17 31.27 13.25
C ARG A 27 75.94 31.91 12.63
N ASN A 28 76.04 33.16 12.15
CA ASN A 28 74.96 33.83 11.42
C ASN A 28 74.66 33.15 10.08
N LYS A 29 75.67 32.70 9.31
CA LYS A 29 75.44 31.90 8.09
C LYS A 29 74.77 30.56 8.38
N LYS A 30 75.15 29.87 9.47
CA LYS A 30 74.49 28.63 9.92
C LYS A 30 73.05 28.87 10.42
N LEU A 31 72.80 29.98 11.13
CA LEU A 31 71.47 30.39 11.58
C LEU A 31 70.57 30.81 10.41
N ILE A 32 71.11 31.52 9.42
CA ILE A 32 70.40 31.84 8.18
C ILE A 32 70.08 30.55 7.40
N GLY A 33 71.04 29.62 7.30
CA GLY A 33 70.80 28.31 6.69
C GLY A 33 69.69 27.52 7.41
N LEU A 34 69.69 27.50 8.75
CA LEU A 34 68.63 26.88 9.54
C LEU A 34 67.27 27.58 9.33
N ALA A 35 67.24 28.92 9.32
CA ALA A 35 66.03 29.68 9.08
C ALA A 35 65.43 29.40 7.68
N VAL A 36 66.27 29.28 6.66
CA VAL A 36 65.84 28.90 5.29
C VAL A 36 65.27 27.49 5.28
N ILE A 37 65.89 26.52 5.97
CA ILE A 37 65.37 25.14 6.07
C ILE A 37 64.02 25.13 6.80
N VAL A 38 63.87 25.88 7.90
CA VAL A 38 62.59 25.98 8.62
C VAL A 38 61.51 26.62 7.75
N ILE A 39 61.84 27.65 6.98
CA ILE A 39 60.90 28.28 6.03
C ILE A 39 60.53 27.31 4.91
N LEU A 40 61.47 26.53 4.37
CA LEU A 40 61.19 25.52 3.36
C LEU A 40 60.34 24.37 3.90
N MET A 41 60.61 23.89 5.12
CA MET A 41 59.81 22.88 5.82
C MET A 41 58.40 23.40 6.12
N ALA A 42 58.30 24.65 6.58
CA ALA A 42 57.01 25.31 6.79
C ALA A 42 56.26 25.43 5.46
N ALA A 43 56.88 25.95 4.40
CA ALA A 43 56.28 26.06 3.08
C ALA A 43 55.85 24.68 2.54
N ALA A 44 56.67 23.65 2.64
CA ALA A 44 56.32 22.28 2.24
C ALA A 44 55.13 21.75 3.05
N ALA A 45 55.11 21.96 4.36
CA ALA A 45 53.99 21.58 5.23
C ALA A 45 52.70 22.35 4.90
N THR A 46 52.77 23.67 4.67
CA THR A 46 51.61 24.48 4.27
C THR A 46 51.09 24.08 2.90
N THR A 47 52.00 23.76 1.97
CA THR A 47 51.64 23.33 0.61
C THR A 47 51.01 21.94 0.63
N TYR A 48 51.57 21.01 1.39
CA TYR A 48 51.00 19.67 1.61
C TYR A 48 49.65 19.72 2.32
N TRP A 49 49.52 20.56 3.35
CA TRP A 49 48.26 20.77 4.05
C TRP A 49 47.18 21.33 3.11
N LYS A 50 47.53 22.36 2.34
CA LYS A 50 46.60 23.03 1.43
C LYS A 50 46.21 22.14 0.24
N LEU A 51 47.15 21.39 -0.33
CA LEU A 51 46.90 20.57 -1.52
C LEU A 51 46.33 19.19 -1.21
N TYR A 52 46.66 18.57 -0.07
CA TYR A 52 46.25 17.20 0.24
C TYR A 52 45.27 17.11 1.41
N VAL A 53 45.68 17.58 2.60
CA VAL A 53 44.90 17.39 3.83
C VAL A 53 43.58 18.19 3.82
N SER A 54 43.58 19.40 3.23
CA SER A 54 42.41 20.29 3.22
C SER A 54 41.24 19.82 2.34
N HIS A 55 41.44 18.74 1.60
CA HIS A 55 40.46 18.17 0.68
C HIS A 55 39.81 16.88 1.21
N PHE A 56 40.11 16.45 2.43
CA PHE A 56 39.42 15.32 3.03
C PHE A 56 38.64 15.75 4.27
N VAL A 57 37.43 15.23 4.40
CA VAL A 57 36.64 15.39 5.61
C VAL A 57 36.39 14.00 6.18
N SER A 58 36.77 13.79 7.44
CA SER A 58 36.59 12.52 8.12
C SER A 58 35.70 12.64 9.36
N THR A 59 34.97 11.57 9.64
CA THR A 59 34.21 11.37 10.87
C THR A 59 34.34 9.92 11.31
N ASP A 60 34.44 9.72 12.60
CA ASP A 60 34.36 8.43 13.31
C ASP A 60 32.93 8.13 13.78
N ASN A 61 32.02 9.09 13.65
CA ASN A 61 30.64 8.97 14.07
C ASN A 61 29.78 8.57 12.85
N ALA A 62 29.93 7.35 12.38
CA ALA A 62 29.10 6.81 11.33
C ALA A 62 28.59 5.42 11.69
N TYR A 63 27.34 5.15 11.31
CA TYR A 63 26.69 3.87 11.59
C TYR A 63 26.06 3.32 10.32
N THR A 64 26.19 2.02 10.15
CA THR A 64 25.43 1.27 9.13
C THR A 64 23.94 1.34 9.43
N ALA A 65 23.16 1.67 8.42
CA ALA A 65 21.72 1.81 8.48
C ALA A 65 21.09 1.17 7.24
N VAL A 66 19.82 0.83 7.34
CA VAL A 66 19.09 0.12 6.30
C VAL A 66 17.59 0.32 6.51
N GLU A 67 16.82 0.26 5.42
CA GLU A 67 15.37 0.26 5.50
C GLU A 67 14.88 -1.09 6.03
N ILE A 68 14.24 -1.06 7.20
CA ILE A 68 13.79 -2.27 7.89
C ILE A 68 12.38 -2.62 7.45
N ALA A 69 12.19 -3.81 6.88
CA ALA A 69 10.86 -4.33 6.57
C ALA A 69 10.21 -4.90 7.84
N GLN A 70 9.21 -4.19 8.36
CA GLN A 70 8.41 -4.67 9.48
C GLN A 70 7.30 -5.60 9.00
N ILE A 71 7.26 -6.80 9.56
CA ILE A 71 6.26 -7.82 9.29
C ILE A 71 5.15 -7.67 10.32
N THR A 72 3.98 -7.25 9.84
CA THR A 72 2.78 -7.02 10.64
C THR A 72 1.62 -7.85 10.07
N PRO A 73 0.71 -8.37 10.91
CA PRO A 73 -0.43 -9.12 10.44
C PRO A 73 -1.51 -8.16 9.95
N ALA A 74 -2.27 -8.58 8.93
CA ALA A 74 -3.45 -7.85 8.46
C ALA A 74 -4.74 -8.29 9.18
N ILE A 75 -4.72 -9.47 9.81
CA ILE A 75 -5.85 -10.07 10.51
C ILE A 75 -5.48 -10.37 11.97
N ALA A 76 -6.48 -10.42 12.84
CA ALA A 76 -6.28 -10.88 14.22
C ALA A 76 -6.26 -12.40 14.28
N GLY A 77 -5.54 -12.96 15.24
CA GLY A 77 -5.56 -14.40 15.49
C GLY A 77 -4.50 -14.85 16.47
N THR A 78 -4.45 -16.16 16.70
CA THR A 78 -3.44 -16.78 17.56
C THR A 78 -2.32 -17.34 16.69
N VAL A 79 -1.08 -17.15 17.10
CA VAL A 79 0.10 -17.63 16.36
C VAL A 79 0.20 -19.15 16.51
N ALA A 80 0.04 -19.87 15.40
CA ALA A 80 0.08 -21.33 15.33
C ALA A 80 1.49 -21.87 15.10
N ALA A 81 2.32 -21.14 14.35
CA ALA A 81 3.72 -21.50 14.14
C ALA A 81 4.60 -20.28 13.88
N VAL A 82 5.87 -20.40 14.25
CA VAL A 82 6.91 -19.41 13.96
C VAL A 82 8.10 -20.16 13.37
N HIS A 83 8.32 -19.97 12.07
CA HIS A 83 9.27 -20.75 11.28
C HIS A 83 10.66 -20.10 11.23
N ALA A 84 10.71 -18.79 11.40
CA ALA A 84 11.94 -18.01 11.34
C ALA A 84 12.47 -17.68 12.74
N LYS A 85 13.79 -17.85 12.92
CA LYS A 85 14.53 -17.51 14.14
C LYS A 85 15.28 -16.19 13.98
N ASP A 86 15.62 -15.57 15.10
CA ASP A 86 16.52 -14.41 15.10
C ASP A 86 17.84 -14.78 14.44
N THR A 87 18.42 -13.83 13.67
CA THR A 87 19.67 -13.99 12.89
C THR A 87 19.61 -14.93 11.68
N GLN A 88 18.45 -15.54 11.39
CA GLN A 88 18.29 -16.42 10.24
C GLN A 88 18.16 -15.64 8.93
N ALA A 89 18.86 -16.09 7.89
CA ALA A 89 18.65 -15.59 6.53
C ALA A 89 17.36 -16.16 5.93
N VAL A 90 16.57 -15.29 5.29
CA VAL A 90 15.28 -15.61 4.67
C VAL A 90 15.24 -15.05 3.27
N LYS A 91 14.55 -15.75 2.37
CA LYS A 91 14.30 -15.30 1.00
C LYS A 91 12.88 -14.76 0.88
N LYS A 92 12.67 -13.90 -0.11
CA LYS A 92 11.37 -13.38 -0.48
C LYS A 92 10.39 -14.55 -0.73
N GLY A 93 9.26 -14.51 -0.04
CA GLY A 93 8.21 -15.52 -0.11
C GLY A 93 8.32 -16.63 0.94
N ASP A 94 9.43 -16.74 1.67
CA ASP A 94 9.58 -17.70 2.77
C ASP A 94 8.51 -17.43 3.83
N VAL A 95 7.94 -18.51 4.37
CA VAL A 95 6.95 -18.41 5.45
C VAL A 95 7.67 -18.08 6.75
N LEU A 96 7.26 -17.00 7.41
CA LEU A 96 7.85 -16.55 8.66
C LEU A 96 6.99 -16.93 9.86
N ILE A 97 5.70 -16.61 9.78
CA ILE A 97 4.73 -16.76 10.87
C ILE A 97 3.43 -17.30 10.26
N GLU A 98 2.82 -18.26 10.96
CA GLU A 98 1.48 -18.74 10.66
C GLU A 98 0.55 -18.40 11.81
N ILE A 99 -0.54 -17.73 11.49
CA ILE A 99 -1.69 -17.54 12.37
C ILE A 99 -2.61 -18.75 12.18
N ASP A 100 -3.24 -19.21 13.26
CA ASP A 100 -4.22 -20.30 13.21
C ASP A 100 -5.29 -20.00 12.15
N PRO A 101 -5.34 -20.78 11.06
CA PRO A 101 -6.23 -20.49 9.95
C PRO A 101 -7.62 -21.13 10.14
N THR A 102 -7.91 -21.75 11.28
CA THR A 102 -9.16 -22.48 11.52
C THR A 102 -10.40 -21.61 11.29
N ASP A 103 -10.45 -20.43 11.91
CA ASP A 103 -11.57 -19.49 11.74
C ASP A 103 -11.68 -18.99 10.29
N ALA A 104 -10.55 -18.69 9.65
CA ALA A 104 -10.52 -18.23 8.27
C ALA A 104 -10.95 -19.33 7.28
N ARG A 105 -10.58 -20.60 7.51
CA ARG A 105 -11.03 -21.75 6.72
C ARG A 105 -12.53 -21.96 6.87
N LEU A 106 -13.06 -21.86 8.09
CA LEU A 106 -14.50 -21.93 8.32
C LEU A 106 -15.25 -20.80 7.61
N ALA A 107 -14.70 -19.58 7.61
CA ALA A 107 -15.27 -18.46 6.87
C ALA A 107 -15.31 -18.70 5.36
N VAL A 108 -14.28 -19.32 4.78
CA VAL A 108 -14.28 -19.73 3.36
C VAL A 108 -15.39 -20.74 3.09
N ILE A 109 -15.49 -21.81 3.90
CA ILE A 109 -16.52 -22.84 3.75
C ILE A 109 -17.94 -22.23 3.85
N GLN A 110 -18.15 -21.32 4.79
CA GLN A 110 -19.42 -20.62 4.95
C GLN A 110 -19.74 -19.76 3.72
N ALA A 111 -18.76 -19.02 3.21
CA ALA A 111 -18.93 -18.18 2.02
C ALA A 111 -19.17 -19.00 0.74
N GLU A 112 -18.55 -20.18 0.61
CA GLU A 112 -18.83 -21.13 -0.48
C GLU A 112 -20.28 -21.65 -0.40
N ALA A 113 -20.74 -22.03 0.80
CA ALA A 113 -22.12 -22.45 1.00
C ALA A 113 -23.12 -21.31 0.71
N GLU A 114 -22.78 -20.06 1.03
CA GLU A 114 -23.57 -18.87 0.66
C GLU A 114 -23.62 -18.67 -0.85
N LEU A 115 -22.50 -18.82 -1.56
CA LEU A 115 -22.45 -18.72 -3.01
C LEU A 115 -23.36 -19.76 -3.67
N GLU A 116 -23.28 -21.01 -3.20
CA GLU A 116 -24.13 -22.10 -3.67
C GLU A 116 -25.62 -21.84 -3.41
N ARG A 117 -25.96 -21.24 -2.25
CA ARG A 117 -27.34 -20.81 -1.96
C ARG A 117 -27.80 -19.71 -2.91
N ALA A 118 -26.96 -18.72 -3.20
CA ALA A 118 -27.29 -17.63 -4.13
C ALA A 118 -27.50 -18.16 -5.56
N ILE A 119 -26.62 -19.05 -6.04
CA ILE A 119 -26.75 -19.70 -7.35
C ILE A 119 -28.07 -20.47 -7.43
N ARG A 120 -28.40 -21.27 -6.40
CA ARG A 120 -29.67 -22.01 -6.34
C ARG A 120 -30.88 -21.07 -6.35
N ARG A 121 -30.80 -19.93 -5.66
CA ARG A 121 -31.87 -18.91 -5.64
C ARG A 121 -32.09 -18.31 -7.04
N VAL A 122 -31.03 -17.92 -7.75
CA VAL A 122 -31.16 -17.39 -9.12
C VAL A 122 -31.71 -18.46 -10.07
N LYS A 123 -31.26 -19.72 -9.96
CA LYS A 123 -31.85 -20.84 -10.72
C LYS A 123 -33.34 -21.00 -10.44
N SER A 124 -33.80 -20.74 -9.21
CA SER A 124 -35.22 -20.81 -8.87
C SER A 124 -36.05 -19.70 -9.53
N TYR A 125 -35.49 -18.51 -9.79
CA TYR A 125 -36.16 -17.44 -10.54
C TYR A 125 -36.36 -17.83 -12.01
N VAL A 126 -35.35 -18.46 -12.62
CA VAL A 126 -35.46 -18.99 -13.99
C VAL A 126 -36.52 -20.09 -14.07
N ALA A 127 -36.54 -21.02 -13.11
CA ALA A 127 -37.56 -22.07 -13.05
C ALA A 127 -38.98 -21.49 -12.83
N THR A 128 -39.09 -20.45 -11.99
CA THR A 128 -40.35 -19.72 -11.76
C THR A 128 -40.84 -19.04 -13.04
N ASP A 129 -39.94 -18.49 -13.86
CA ASP A 129 -40.31 -17.88 -15.15
C ASP A 129 -40.98 -18.86 -16.12
N VAL A 130 -40.44 -20.08 -16.19
CA VAL A 130 -41.01 -21.17 -17.00
C VAL A 130 -42.41 -21.55 -16.50
N ASN A 131 -42.60 -21.61 -15.18
CA ASN A 131 -43.91 -21.89 -14.59
C ASN A 131 -44.92 -20.75 -14.89
N LEU A 132 -44.51 -19.50 -14.73
CA LEU A 132 -45.33 -18.33 -15.03
C LEU A 132 -45.72 -18.25 -16.52
N THR A 133 -44.81 -18.63 -17.42
CA THR A 133 -45.11 -18.75 -18.85
C THR A 133 -46.22 -19.76 -19.11
N SER A 134 -46.17 -20.91 -18.43
CA SER A 134 -47.22 -21.94 -18.53
C SER A 134 -48.55 -21.46 -17.94
N GLN A 135 -48.52 -20.71 -16.83
CA GLN A 135 -49.73 -20.09 -16.26
C GLN A 135 -50.35 -19.05 -17.19
N ILE A 136 -49.54 -18.22 -17.85
CA ILE A 136 -50.03 -17.25 -18.85
C ILE A 136 -50.74 -17.98 -19.99
N ALA A 137 -50.15 -19.05 -20.54
CA ALA A 137 -50.78 -19.82 -21.60
C ALA A 137 -52.15 -20.39 -21.18
N ALA A 138 -52.28 -20.86 -19.93
CA ALA A 138 -53.57 -21.30 -19.39
C ALA A 138 -54.58 -20.15 -19.26
N ARG A 139 -54.15 -18.97 -18.78
CA ARG A 139 -55.01 -17.78 -18.69
C ARG A 139 -55.42 -17.22 -20.04
N GLU A 140 -54.58 -17.33 -21.06
CA GLU A 140 -54.93 -16.97 -22.43
C GLU A 140 -55.99 -17.91 -23.02
N ALA A 141 -55.97 -19.20 -22.66
CA ALA A 141 -57.04 -20.14 -23.02
C ALA A 141 -58.36 -19.80 -22.30
N ASP A 142 -58.30 -19.45 -21.01
CA ASP A 142 -59.47 -18.99 -20.23
C ASP A 142 -60.09 -17.71 -20.81
N GLU A 143 -59.27 -16.75 -21.25
CA GLU A 143 -59.74 -15.52 -21.90
C GLU A 143 -60.44 -15.82 -23.22
N LYS A 144 -59.85 -16.69 -24.07
CA LYS A 144 -60.48 -17.12 -25.33
C LYS A 144 -61.83 -17.79 -25.10
N ARG A 145 -61.94 -18.65 -24.08
CA ARG A 145 -63.20 -19.29 -23.70
C ARG A 145 -64.25 -18.26 -23.25
N ALA A 146 -63.88 -17.31 -22.41
CA ALA A 146 -64.79 -16.26 -21.94
C ALA A 146 -65.22 -15.32 -23.08
N ALA A 147 -64.31 -15.01 -24.01
CA ALA A 147 -64.61 -14.22 -25.20
C ALA A 147 -65.62 -14.93 -26.13
N ALA A 148 -65.48 -16.25 -26.32
CA ALA A 148 -66.43 -17.04 -27.09
C ALA A 148 -67.83 -17.08 -26.43
N GLN A 149 -67.90 -17.18 -25.10
CA GLN A 149 -69.16 -17.12 -24.35
C GLN A 149 -69.82 -15.74 -24.45
N LEU A 150 -69.04 -14.66 -24.38
CA LEU A 150 -69.53 -13.30 -24.60
C LEU A 150 -70.09 -13.12 -26.02
N ALA A 151 -69.41 -13.64 -27.04
CA ALA A 151 -69.87 -13.59 -28.42
C ALA A 151 -71.21 -14.33 -28.61
N ALA A 152 -71.36 -15.52 -28.00
CA ALA A 152 -72.61 -16.26 -28.01
C ALA A 152 -73.75 -15.48 -27.32
N ALA A 153 -73.51 -14.95 -26.11
CA ALA A 153 -74.51 -14.15 -25.39
C ALA A 153 -74.90 -12.86 -26.13
N GLN A 154 -73.95 -12.24 -26.86
CA GLN A 154 -74.22 -11.08 -27.70
C GLN A 154 -75.12 -11.46 -28.88
N ALA A 155 -74.88 -12.60 -29.53
CA ALA A 155 -75.71 -13.08 -30.63
C ALA A 155 -77.14 -13.37 -30.17
N ASP A 156 -77.31 -13.99 -29.00
CA ASP A 156 -78.61 -14.28 -28.40
C ASP A 156 -79.37 -13.00 -28.02
N PHE A 157 -78.67 -12.02 -27.44
CA PHE A 157 -79.24 -10.70 -27.13
C PHE A 157 -79.71 -9.96 -28.39
N GLU A 158 -78.89 -9.91 -29.46
CA GLU A 158 -79.29 -9.25 -30.71
C GLU A 158 -80.49 -9.96 -31.36
N ARG A 159 -80.53 -11.30 -31.32
CA ARG A 159 -81.70 -12.06 -31.79
C ARG A 159 -82.95 -11.69 -30.99
N ALA A 160 -82.88 -11.71 -29.66
CA ALA A 160 -84.02 -11.38 -28.79
C ALA A 160 -84.49 -9.93 -28.97
N LYS A 161 -83.57 -9.00 -29.19
CA LYS A 161 -83.85 -7.59 -29.49
C LYS A 161 -84.56 -7.40 -30.82
N VAL A 162 -84.11 -8.05 -31.89
CA VAL A 162 -84.77 -8.01 -33.20
C VAL A 162 -86.17 -8.63 -33.10
N ASP A 163 -86.31 -9.76 -32.41
CA ASP A 163 -87.59 -10.44 -32.23
C ASP A 163 -88.59 -9.62 -31.40
N LEU A 164 -88.13 -8.92 -30.35
CA LEU A 164 -88.95 -7.98 -29.57
C LEU A 164 -89.44 -6.83 -30.47
N LYS A 165 -88.51 -6.17 -31.18
CA LYS A 165 -88.84 -5.05 -32.08
C LYS A 165 -89.83 -5.46 -33.18
N ARG A 166 -89.69 -6.66 -33.74
CA ARG A 166 -90.62 -7.20 -34.74
C ARG A 166 -92.02 -7.39 -34.16
N ARG A 167 -92.14 -7.97 -32.96
CA ARG A 167 -93.43 -8.19 -32.30
C ARG A 167 -94.10 -6.89 -31.87
N GLU A 168 -93.32 -5.93 -31.34
CA GLU A 168 -93.83 -4.59 -30.98
C GLU A 168 -94.45 -3.87 -32.18
N ALA A 169 -93.81 -3.94 -33.35
CA ALA A 169 -94.35 -3.34 -34.57
C ALA A 169 -95.69 -3.96 -35.04
N LEU A 170 -95.93 -5.24 -34.72
CA LEU A 170 -97.14 -5.96 -35.13
C LEU A 170 -98.34 -5.77 -34.19
N VAL A 171 -98.14 -5.23 -32.98
CA VAL A 171 -99.21 -4.98 -31.99
C VAL A 171 -100.29 -4.04 -32.56
N GLY A 172 -99.90 -2.98 -33.27
CA GLY A 172 -100.84 -2.02 -33.86
C GLY A 172 -101.74 -2.60 -34.96
N SER A 173 -101.35 -3.73 -35.55
CA SER A 173 -102.13 -4.44 -36.58
C SER A 173 -103.06 -5.54 -36.00
N GLY A 174 -103.01 -5.79 -34.69
CA GLY A 174 -103.77 -6.87 -34.03
C GLY A 174 -103.22 -8.28 -34.26
N SER A 175 -102.07 -8.42 -34.94
CA SER A 175 -101.51 -9.72 -35.37
C SER A 175 -100.75 -10.50 -34.29
N VAL A 176 -100.59 -9.96 -33.08
CA VAL A 176 -99.84 -10.57 -31.96
C VAL A 176 -100.60 -10.37 -30.65
N SER A 177 -100.69 -11.41 -29.81
CA SER A 177 -101.35 -11.34 -28.51
C SER A 177 -100.50 -10.65 -27.43
N GLY A 178 -101.14 -10.12 -26.38
CA GLY A 178 -100.44 -9.51 -25.24
C GLY A 178 -99.50 -10.46 -24.50
N ASP A 179 -99.83 -11.76 -24.46
CA ASP A 179 -98.98 -12.80 -23.89
C ASP A 179 -97.70 -13.01 -24.70
N GLU A 180 -97.80 -13.01 -26.04
CA GLU A 180 -96.64 -13.14 -26.92
C GLU A 180 -95.68 -11.95 -26.81
N LEU A 181 -96.21 -10.74 -26.62
CA LEU A 181 -95.38 -9.55 -26.34
C LEU A 181 -94.69 -9.67 -24.98
N THR A 182 -95.40 -10.12 -23.94
CA THR A 182 -94.85 -10.29 -22.59
C THR A 182 -93.74 -11.34 -22.57
N LYS A 183 -93.92 -12.47 -23.26
CA LYS A 183 -92.87 -13.49 -23.44
C LYS A 183 -91.63 -12.91 -24.13
N ALA A 184 -91.81 -12.10 -25.17
CA ALA A 184 -90.70 -11.48 -25.88
C ALA A 184 -89.95 -10.45 -25.01
N LYS A 185 -90.66 -9.66 -24.20
CA LYS A 185 -90.06 -8.73 -23.23
C LYS A 185 -89.26 -9.48 -22.15
N ASN A 186 -89.81 -10.55 -21.59
CA ASN A 186 -89.12 -11.38 -20.61
C ASN A 186 -87.89 -12.08 -21.21
N ALA A 187 -87.99 -12.56 -22.45
CA ALA A 187 -86.85 -13.13 -23.17
C ALA A 187 -85.73 -12.10 -23.40
N TYR A 188 -86.08 -10.88 -23.84
CA TYR A 188 -85.12 -9.79 -23.99
C TYR A 188 -84.41 -9.49 -22.66
N ALA A 189 -85.17 -9.26 -21.58
CA ALA A 189 -84.61 -8.98 -20.26
C ALA A 189 -83.71 -10.12 -19.75
N GLY A 190 -84.09 -11.38 -20.00
CA GLY A 190 -83.26 -12.54 -19.66
C GLY A 190 -81.94 -12.60 -20.44
N THR A 191 -81.96 -12.30 -21.74
CA THR A 191 -80.74 -12.23 -22.56
C THR A 191 -79.87 -11.02 -22.22
N GLU A 192 -80.46 -9.90 -21.82
CA GLU A 192 -79.74 -8.71 -21.35
C GLU A 192 -78.95 -9.01 -20.07
N ALA A 193 -79.59 -9.65 -19.09
CA ALA A 193 -78.93 -10.11 -17.88
C ALA A 193 -77.82 -11.14 -18.17
N SER A 194 -78.06 -12.05 -19.11
CA SER A 194 -77.07 -13.05 -19.54
C SER A 194 -75.86 -12.41 -20.24
N LEU A 195 -76.08 -11.40 -21.07
CA LEU A 195 -75.02 -10.62 -21.70
C LEU A 195 -74.19 -9.85 -20.66
N ALA A 196 -74.86 -9.20 -19.69
CA ALA A 196 -74.17 -8.51 -18.61
C ALA A 196 -73.28 -9.47 -17.79
N ALA A 197 -73.78 -10.67 -17.48
CA ALA A 197 -73.00 -11.71 -16.80
C ALA A 197 -71.80 -12.19 -17.63
N ALA A 198 -72.00 -12.45 -18.94
CA ALA A 198 -70.91 -12.85 -19.83
C ALA A 198 -69.85 -11.76 -19.99
N ARG A 199 -70.26 -10.49 -20.03
CA ARG A 199 -69.35 -9.33 -20.10
C ARG A 199 -68.51 -9.20 -18.82
N ALA A 200 -69.14 -9.39 -17.65
CA ALA A 200 -68.42 -9.40 -16.38
C ALA A 200 -67.41 -10.57 -16.31
N ALA A 201 -67.79 -11.76 -16.76
CA ALA A 201 -66.90 -12.92 -16.82
C ALA A 201 -65.71 -12.70 -17.77
N ALA A 202 -65.92 -12.11 -18.94
CA ALA A 202 -64.85 -11.75 -19.87
C ALA A 202 -63.90 -10.70 -19.29
N ALA A 203 -64.45 -9.65 -18.64
CA ALA A 203 -63.65 -8.64 -17.96
C ALA A 203 -62.79 -9.23 -16.84
N GLN A 204 -63.35 -10.16 -16.04
CA GLN A 204 -62.63 -10.87 -15.00
C GLN A 204 -61.49 -11.73 -15.56
N SER A 205 -61.75 -12.47 -16.65
CA SER A 205 -60.73 -13.30 -17.29
C SER A 205 -59.56 -12.47 -17.84
N SER A 206 -59.86 -11.35 -18.49
CA SER A 206 -58.85 -10.41 -18.98
C SER A 206 -58.03 -9.78 -17.84
N ALA A 207 -58.67 -9.43 -16.72
CA ALA A 207 -57.97 -8.96 -15.51
C ALA A 207 -57.03 -10.02 -14.92
N ASN A 208 -57.46 -11.29 -14.87
CA ASN A 208 -56.63 -12.40 -14.40
C ASN A 208 -55.39 -12.61 -15.30
N LEU A 209 -55.55 -12.49 -16.62
CA LEU A 209 -54.44 -12.57 -17.56
C LEU A 209 -53.46 -11.42 -17.37
N LYS A 210 -53.95 -10.18 -17.22
CA LYS A 210 -53.10 -9.01 -16.95
C LYS A 210 -52.30 -9.18 -15.65
N SER A 211 -52.92 -9.71 -14.59
CA SER A 211 -52.25 -10.02 -13.33
C SER A 211 -51.15 -11.08 -13.51
N ALA A 212 -51.42 -12.14 -14.26
CA ALA A 212 -50.43 -13.17 -14.56
C ALA A 212 -49.23 -12.63 -15.38
N LYS A 213 -49.49 -11.76 -16.36
CA LYS A 213 -48.44 -11.07 -17.14
C LYS A 213 -47.58 -10.17 -16.25
N ALA A 214 -48.20 -9.36 -15.39
CA ALA A 214 -47.49 -8.50 -14.44
C ALA A 214 -46.62 -9.31 -13.46
N ALA A 215 -47.09 -10.47 -12.99
CA ALA A 215 -46.31 -11.37 -12.14
C ALA A 215 -45.07 -11.92 -12.87
N LYS A 216 -45.19 -12.25 -14.16
CA LYS A 216 -44.04 -12.63 -14.99
C LYS A 216 -43.07 -11.47 -15.20
N ASP A 217 -43.56 -10.29 -15.52
CA ASP A 217 -42.71 -9.11 -15.73
C ASP A 217 -41.91 -8.76 -14.46
N ALA A 218 -42.55 -8.87 -13.28
CA ALA A 218 -41.85 -8.70 -12.01
C ALA A 218 -40.71 -9.72 -11.82
N ASN A 219 -40.96 -11.00 -12.12
CA ASN A 219 -39.92 -12.03 -12.05
C ASN A 219 -38.82 -11.82 -13.11
N ALA A 220 -39.19 -11.35 -14.31
CA ALA A 220 -38.24 -11.07 -15.38
C ALA A 220 -37.19 -10.04 -14.96
N THR A 221 -37.54 -9.04 -14.15
CA THR A 221 -36.56 -8.07 -13.63
C THR A 221 -35.44 -8.69 -12.79
N LEU A 222 -35.68 -9.85 -12.15
CA LEU A 222 -34.68 -10.56 -11.33
C LEU A 222 -33.65 -11.33 -12.18
N ILE A 223 -34.00 -11.62 -13.44
CA ILE A 223 -33.20 -12.43 -14.37
C ILE A 223 -32.81 -11.68 -15.65
N ALA A 224 -33.32 -10.47 -15.85
CA ALA A 224 -33.10 -9.66 -17.04
C ALA A 224 -31.59 -9.41 -17.24
N ASP A 225 -31.15 -9.51 -18.49
CA ASP A 225 -29.78 -9.21 -18.97
C ASP A 225 -28.65 -9.89 -18.19
N THR A 226 -28.94 -10.97 -17.45
CA THR A 226 -27.95 -11.65 -16.60
C THR A 226 -27.99 -13.16 -16.79
N SER A 227 -26.83 -13.78 -16.69
CA SER A 227 -26.72 -15.23 -16.51
C SER A 227 -26.78 -15.56 -15.02
N VAL A 228 -26.96 -16.83 -14.68
CA VAL A 228 -26.90 -17.28 -13.28
C VAL A 228 -25.61 -16.85 -12.60
N GLU A 229 -24.50 -16.78 -13.33
CA GLU A 229 -23.19 -16.41 -12.80
C GLU A 229 -22.95 -14.90 -12.72
N THR A 230 -23.52 -14.12 -13.64
CA THR A 230 -23.35 -12.67 -13.72
C THR A 230 -24.43 -11.89 -12.98
N ASN A 231 -25.41 -12.59 -12.40
CA ASN A 231 -26.45 -11.95 -11.60
C ASN A 231 -25.84 -11.17 -10.40
N PRO A 232 -26.29 -9.94 -10.12
CA PRO A 232 -25.75 -9.11 -9.04
C PRO A 232 -25.77 -9.80 -7.67
N GLU A 233 -26.76 -10.64 -7.38
CA GLU A 233 -26.83 -11.37 -6.12
C GLU A 233 -25.70 -12.39 -5.99
N VAL A 234 -25.39 -13.11 -7.07
CA VAL A 234 -24.30 -14.09 -7.11
C VAL A 234 -22.94 -13.39 -7.11
N ALA A 235 -22.80 -12.28 -7.85
CA ALA A 235 -21.58 -11.48 -7.87
C ALA A 235 -21.23 -10.92 -6.48
N ALA A 236 -22.22 -10.41 -5.73
CA ALA A 236 -22.01 -9.89 -4.38
C ALA A 236 -21.51 -10.98 -3.41
N VAL A 237 -22.07 -12.19 -3.49
CA VAL A 237 -21.65 -13.31 -2.63
C VAL A 237 -20.31 -13.90 -3.09
N ARG A 238 -20.04 -13.93 -4.40
CA ARG A 238 -18.73 -14.30 -4.94
C ARG A 238 -17.63 -13.37 -4.43
N ALA A 239 -17.89 -12.06 -4.38
CA ALA A 239 -16.94 -11.10 -3.80
C ALA A 239 -16.65 -11.38 -2.31
N ARG A 240 -17.67 -11.81 -1.53
CA ARG A 240 -17.46 -12.23 -0.13
C ARG A 240 -16.61 -13.49 -0.01
N LEU A 241 -16.81 -14.47 -0.90
CA LEU A 241 -15.97 -15.66 -0.97
C LEU A 241 -14.50 -15.30 -1.27
N GLU A 242 -14.27 -14.43 -2.25
CA GLU A 242 -12.90 -13.98 -2.57
C GLU A 242 -12.27 -13.21 -1.40
N GLN A 243 -13.03 -12.37 -0.70
CA GLN A 243 -12.55 -11.71 0.52
C GLN A 243 -12.15 -12.72 1.60
N ALA A 244 -12.98 -13.74 1.85
CA ALA A 244 -12.66 -14.80 2.81
C ALA A 244 -11.40 -15.60 2.42
N LYS A 245 -11.20 -15.87 1.12
CA LYS A 245 -9.98 -16.51 0.61
C LYS A 245 -8.73 -15.64 0.80
N VAL A 246 -8.85 -14.32 0.56
CA VAL A 246 -7.76 -13.37 0.81
C VAL A 246 -7.41 -13.34 2.29
N ASP A 247 -8.40 -13.34 3.18
CA ASP A 247 -8.17 -13.35 4.62
C ASP A 247 -7.56 -14.68 5.09
N LEU A 248 -7.96 -15.81 4.49
CA LEU A 248 -7.26 -17.09 4.68
C LEU A 248 -5.80 -17.00 4.23
N GLY A 249 -5.51 -16.38 3.08
CA GLY A 249 -4.14 -16.16 2.62
C GLY A 249 -3.32 -15.29 3.58
N ARG A 250 -3.95 -14.30 4.22
CA ARG A 250 -3.33 -13.39 5.21
C ARG A 250 -2.99 -14.05 6.55
N THR A 251 -3.41 -15.30 6.78
CA THR A 251 -2.98 -16.10 7.94
C THR A 251 -1.49 -16.47 7.86
N VAL A 252 -0.93 -16.52 6.65
CA VAL A 252 0.46 -16.89 6.40
C VAL A 252 1.27 -15.63 6.09
N LEU A 253 2.10 -15.20 7.03
CA LEU A 253 2.96 -14.04 6.85
C LEU A 253 4.28 -14.48 6.23
N ARG A 254 4.59 -13.91 5.07
CA ARG A 254 5.79 -14.22 4.27
C ARG A 254 6.78 -13.07 4.27
N ALA A 255 8.05 -13.39 4.01
CA ALA A 255 9.08 -12.38 3.83
C ALA A 255 8.83 -11.56 2.53
N PRO A 256 8.77 -10.22 2.59
CA PRO A 256 8.53 -9.38 1.42
C PRO A 256 9.78 -9.22 0.53
N LEU A 257 10.97 -9.40 1.11
CA LEU A 257 12.28 -9.26 0.48
C LEU A 257 13.29 -10.26 1.05
N ASP A 258 14.41 -10.43 0.36
CA ASP A 258 15.53 -11.25 0.83
C ASP A 258 16.29 -10.51 1.93
N GLY A 259 16.63 -11.20 3.03
CA GLY A 259 17.32 -10.53 4.13
C GLY A 259 17.58 -11.43 5.33
N VAL A 260 17.86 -10.80 6.46
CA VAL A 260 18.09 -11.48 7.74
C VAL A 260 17.06 -11.02 8.76
N VAL A 261 16.54 -11.95 9.54
CA VAL A 261 15.62 -11.67 10.64
C VAL A 261 16.37 -10.97 11.75
N ALA A 262 16.16 -9.67 11.91
CA ALA A 262 16.86 -8.85 12.88
C ALA A 262 16.24 -8.91 14.28
N LYS A 263 14.92 -9.01 14.35
CA LYS A 263 14.19 -9.07 15.63
C LYS A 263 12.87 -9.81 15.46
N ARG A 264 12.65 -10.79 16.32
CA ARG A 264 11.39 -11.51 16.46
C ARG A 264 10.73 -11.14 17.79
N GLN A 265 9.54 -10.56 17.72
CA GLN A 265 8.78 -10.14 18.90
C GLN A 265 7.63 -11.09 19.25
N VAL A 266 7.26 -11.97 18.31
CA VAL A 266 6.13 -12.87 18.45
C VAL A 266 6.52 -14.23 19.04
N GLN A 267 5.64 -14.79 19.88
CA GLN A 267 5.77 -16.12 20.47
C GLN A 267 4.65 -17.05 20.02
N LEU A 268 4.93 -18.37 20.04
CA LEU A 268 3.92 -19.40 19.78
C LEU A 268 2.77 -19.28 20.79
N GLY A 269 1.52 -19.36 20.31
CA GLY A 269 0.32 -19.23 21.15
C GLY A 269 -0.03 -17.78 21.53
N GLN A 270 0.78 -16.80 21.15
CA GLN A 270 0.45 -15.39 21.38
C GLN A 270 -0.70 -14.95 20.48
N ARG A 271 -1.64 -14.17 21.03
CA ARG A 271 -2.69 -13.52 20.25
C ARG A 271 -2.19 -12.18 19.69
N VAL A 272 -2.38 -11.98 18.39
CA VAL A 272 -1.91 -10.79 17.65
C VAL A 272 -3.08 -10.03 17.06
N GLN A 273 -2.89 -8.72 16.88
CA GLN A 273 -3.86 -7.80 16.29
C GLN A 273 -3.29 -7.17 15.00
N PRO A 274 -4.13 -6.75 14.05
CA PRO A 274 -3.70 -6.09 12.83
C PRO A 274 -2.77 -4.90 13.11
N GLY A 275 -1.66 -4.82 12.37
CA GLY A 275 -0.67 -3.75 12.50
C GLY A 275 0.33 -3.92 13.65
N ALA A 276 0.21 -4.95 14.50
CA ALA A 276 1.23 -5.22 15.51
C ALA A 276 2.56 -5.68 14.88
N PRO A 277 3.71 -5.13 15.27
CA PRO A 277 5.01 -5.56 14.74
C PRO A 277 5.38 -6.93 15.32
N LEU A 278 5.49 -7.95 14.46
CA LEU A 278 5.79 -9.32 14.88
C LEU A 278 7.24 -9.71 14.62
N MET A 279 7.79 -9.24 13.50
CA MET A 279 9.14 -9.55 13.05
C MET A 279 9.71 -8.41 12.22
N ALA A 280 11.03 -8.24 12.24
CA ALA A 280 11.75 -7.30 11.39
C ALA A 280 12.73 -8.05 10.50
N VAL A 281 12.63 -7.85 9.19
CA VAL A 281 13.55 -8.40 8.18
C VAL A 281 14.40 -7.26 7.63
N VAL A 282 15.71 -7.46 7.62
CA VAL A 282 16.70 -6.48 7.19
C VAL A 282 17.37 -6.94 5.89
N PRO A 283 17.28 -6.15 4.80
CA PRO A 283 17.99 -6.45 3.55
C PRO A 283 19.49 -6.16 3.71
N VAL A 284 20.29 -7.19 3.94
CA VAL A 284 21.74 -7.03 4.15
C VAL A 284 22.50 -6.57 2.89
N SER A 285 21.89 -6.68 1.71
CA SER A 285 22.48 -6.24 0.43
C SER A 285 22.32 -4.74 0.16
N GLU A 286 21.46 -4.05 0.90
CA GLU A 286 21.11 -2.63 0.67
C GLU A 286 21.52 -1.74 1.84
N ILE A 287 22.52 -2.17 2.61
CA ILE A 287 23.05 -1.38 3.74
C ILE A 287 23.71 -0.11 3.20
N TYR A 288 23.34 1.01 3.81
CA TYR A 288 23.98 2.31 3.63
C TYR A 288 24.61 2.77 4.95
N VAL A 289 25.35 3.88 4.91
CA VAL A 289 25.99 4.43 6.12
C VAL A 289 25.50 5.85 6.35
N ASP A 290 24.99 6.10 7.56
CA ASP A 290 24.66 7.43 8.04
C ASP A 290 25.87 8.00 8.80
N ALA A 291 26.63 8.87 8.12
CA ALA A 291 27.84 9.48 8.64
C ALA A 291 27.55 10.86 9.22
N ASN A 292 27.70 11.02 10.54
CA ASN A 292 27.40 12.25 11.26
C ASN A 292 28.60 13.19 11.23
N PHE A 293 28.56 14.20 10.36
CA PHE A 293 29.56 15.25 10.30
C PHE A 293 29.13 16.48 11.09
N LYS A 294 30.11 17.19 11.67
CA LYS A 294 29.84 18.50 12.28
C LYS A 294 29.42 19.46 11.17
N GLU A 295 28.44 20.33 11.43
CA GLU A 295 27.97 21.34 10.47
C GLU A 295 29.12 22.12 9.80
N VAL A 296 30.13 22.51 10.59
CA VAL A 296 31.32 23.25 10.12
C VAL A 296 32.20 22.47 9.14
N GLN A 297 32.10 21.14 9.11
CA GLN A 297 32.88 20.26 8.23
C GLN A 297 32.22 20.06 6.86
N LEU A 298 30.92 20.39 6.72
CA LEU A 298 30.14 20.08 5.52
C LEU A 298 30.23 21.12 4.40
N ALA A 299 30.91 22.25 4.62
CA ALA A 299 30.95 23.37 3.68
C ALA A 299 31.36 22.96 2.24
N LYS A 300 32.28 22.01 2.11
CA LYS A 300 32.81 21.49 0.83
C LYS A 300 32.22 20.14 0.39
N VAL A 301 31.35 19.53 1.22
CA VAL A 301 30.76 18.22 0.92
C VAL A 301 29.62 18.41 -0.08
N ARG A 302 29.57 17.57 -1.11
CA ARG A 302 28.53 17.58 -2.16
C ARG A 302 28.10 16.15 -2.48
N VAL A 303 26.88 16.02 -3.00
CA VAL A 303 26.34 14.74 -3.50
C VAL A 303 27.20 14.24 -4.67
N GLY A 304 27.45 12.94 -4.72
CA GLY A 304 28.27 12.28 -5.74
C GLY A 304 29.77 12.20 -5.42
N GLN A 305 30.24 12.82 -4.34
CA GLN A 305 31.65 12.73 -3.95
C GLN A 305 32.01 11.30 -3.52
N PRO A 306 33.21 10.80 -3.88
CA PRO A 306 33.65 9.48 -3.48
C PRO A 306 34.01 9.45 -1.99
N VAL A 307 33.70 8.34 -1.36
CA VAL A 307 33.86 8.11 0.07
C VAL A 307 34.60 6.79 0.29
N THR A 308 35.57 6.82 1.20
CA THR A 308 36.25 5.64 1.70
C THR A 308 35.80 5.40 3.13
N LEU A 309 35.40 4.17 3.45
CA LEU A 309 34.90 3.79 4.77
C LEU A 309 35.66 2.57 5.29
N HIS A 310 35.85 2.52 6.60
CA HIS A 310 36.40 1.35 7.29
C HIS A 310 35.41 0.93 8.38
N ALA A 311 35.08 -0.36 8.43
CA ALA A 311 34.24 -0.91 9.47
C ALA A 311 35.09 -1.34 10.66
N ASP A 312 34.73 -0.90 11.86
CA ASP A 312 35.46 -1.28 13.07
C ASP A 312 35.44 -2.80 13.31
N LEU A 313 34.43 -3.49 12.77
CA LEU A 313 34.29 -4.96 12.83
C LEU A 313 35.46 -5.69 12.13
N TYR A 314 35.99 -5.12 11.04
CA TYR A 314 37.01 -5.75 10.20
C TYR A 314 38.37 -5.04 10.30
N ASP A 315 38.52 -4.14 11.29
CA ASP A 315 39.69 -3.28 11.47
C ASP A 315 40.05 -2.55 10.14
N THR A 316 41.34 -2.31 9.90
CA THR A 316 41.87 -1.59 8.74
C THR A 316 42.03 -2.44 7.49
N ASP A 317 41.78 -3.75 7.57
CA ASP A 317 42.01 -4.70 6.49
C ASP A 317 40.95 -4.62 5.38
N VAL A 318 39.72 -4.22 5.72
CA VAL A 318 38.60 -4.13 4.76
C VAL A 318 38.24 -2.67 4.52
N VAL A 319 38.43 -2.24 3.27
CA VAL A 319 38.07 -0.91 2.79
C VAL A 319 36.79 -1.00 1.99
N TYR A 320 35.80 -0.18 2.35
CA TYR A 320 34.57 -0.01 1.58
C TYR A 320 34.61 1.30 0.81
N HIS A 321 34.16 1.27 -0.43
CA HIS A 321 33.99 2.40 -1.31
C HIS A 321 32.51 2.73 -1.46
N GLY A 322 32.24 4.02 -1.42
CA GLY A 322 30.88 4.52 -1.57
C GLY A 322 30.85 5.90 -2.18
N THR A 323 29.63 6.41 -2.32
CA THR A 323 29.35 7.76 -2.82
C THR A 323 28.40 8.47 -1.89
N VAL A 324 28.60 9.77 -1.70
CA VAL A 324 27.64 10.61 -0.99
C VAL A 324 26.33 10.62 -1.76
N GLU A 325 25.28 10.05 -1.19
CA GLU A 325 23.94 10.00 -1.80
C GLU A 325 23.15 11.28 -1.48
N GLY A 326 23.26 11.76 -0.25
CA GLY A 326 22.49 12.91 0.19
C GLY A 326 22.75 13.32 1.63
N PHE A 327 22.13 14.43 2.02
CA PHE A 327 22.11 14.93 3.39
C PHE A 327 20.76 14.60 4.01
N SER A 328 20.73 14.24 5.30
CA SER A 328 19.47 14.14 6.04
C SER A 328 18.75 15.49 6.07
N GLY A 329 17.42 15.49 6.15
CA GLY A 329 16.59 16.70 6.19
C GLY A 329 16.74 17.55 7.46
N GLY A 330 17.56 17.12 8.43
CA GLY A 330 17.80 17.81 9.69
C GLY A 330 18.81 17.08 10.58
N SER A 331 19.31 17.77 11.61
CA SER A 331 20.25 17.21 12.59
C SER A 331 19.55 16.22 13.53
N GLY A 332 20.31 15.32 14.15
CA GLY A 332 19.78 14.38 15.14
C GLY A 332 19.08 15.08 16.33
N SER A 333 19.48 16.31 16.66
CA SER A 333 18.82 17.12 17.69
C SER A 333 17.42 17.59 17.29
N ALA A 334 17.19 17.86 16.00
CA ALA A 334 15.91 18.36 15.50
C ALA A 334 14.83 17.26 15.47
N PHE A 335 15.24 16.00 15.32
CA PHE A 335 14.34 14.83 15.29
C PHE A 335 14.35 14.01 16.60
N SER A 336 14.99 14.51 17.66
CA SER A 336 15.03 13.82 18.96
C SER A 336 13.66 13.90 19.65
N ALA A 337 13.19 12.77 20.20
CA ALA A 337 11.96 12.72 21.01
C ALA A 337 12.05 13.59 22.29
N ILE A 338 13.25 13.81 22.80
CA ILE A 338 13.54 14.75 23.89
C ILE A 338 14.60 15.72 23.39
N PRO A 339 14.23 16.94 22.98
CA PRO A 339 15.18 17.95 22.57
C PRO A 339 16.06 18.39 23.75
N ALA A 340 17.34 18.65 23.50
CA ALA A 340 18.19 19.27 24.51
C ALA A 340 17.71 20.70 24.78
N GLN A 341 17.07 20.93 25.92
CA GLN A 341 16.72 22.27 26.40
C GLN A 341 17.84 22.79 27.31
N ASN A 342 18.35 23.98 27.00
CA ASN A 342 19.33 24.66 27.84
C ASN A 342 18.63 25.21 29.10
N ALA A 343 18.56 24.39 30.14
CA ALA A 343 17.75 24.65 31.33
C ALA A 343 18.29 25.77 32.28
N THR A 344 19.44 26.39 32.00
CA THR A 344 20.16 27.24 32.97
C THR A 344 20.60 28.63 32.47
N GLY A 345 20.06 29.14 31.36
CA GLY A 345 20.28 30.54 30.95
C GLY A 345 21.70 30.89 30.46
N ASN A 346 22.61 29.91 30.34
CA ASN A 346 23.91 30.09 29.70
C ASN A 346 23.80 29.67 28.22
N TRP A 347 23.88 30.63 27.29
CA TRP A 347 23.77 30.35 25.85
C TRP A 347 25.13 29.95 25.26
N ILE A 348 25.43 28.65 25.26
CA ILE A 348 26.59 28.09 24.57
C ILE A 348 26.15 27.57 23.20
N LYS A 349 26.77 28.06 22.12
CA LYS A 349 26.54 27.54 20.76
C LYS A 349 27.14 26.14 20.63
N VAL A 350 26.30 25.12 20.62
CA VAL A 350 26.71 23.72 20.39
C VAL A 350 26.63 23.42 18.90
N VAL A 351 27.74 22.94 18.33
CA VAL A 351 27.80 22.54 16.91
C VAL A 351 26.95 21.28 16.72
N GLN A 352 26.00 21.37 15.79
CA GLN A 352 25.14 20.24 15.46
C GLN A 352 25.81 19.29 14.47
N ARG A 353 25.40 18.03 14.51
CA ARG A 353 25.80 17.02 13.54
C ARG A 353 24.67 16.76 12.55
N LEU A 354 25.00 16.82 11.27
CA LEU A 354 24.07 16.53 10.18
C LEU A 354 24.49 15.19 9.55
N PRO A 355 23.62 14.16 9.59
CA PRO A 355 23.90 12.88 8.93
C PRO A 355 24.02 13.06 7.42
N VAL A 356 25.09 12.51 6.85
CA VAL A 356 25.32 12.35 5.41
C VAL A 356 25.12 10.89 5.08
N ARG A 357 24.19 10.60 4.17
CA ARG A 357 23.93 9.24 3.69
C ARG A 357 24.97 8.87 2.64
N VAL A 358 25.63 7.75 2.84
CA VAL A 358 26.64 7.20 1.94
C VAL A 358 26.18 5.84 1.45
N LYS A 359 26.07 5.70 0.13
CA LYS A 359 25.76 4.44 -0.53
C LYS A 359 27.04 3.64 -0.75
N LEU A 360 27.04 2.36 -0.39
CA LEU A 360 28.17 1.45 -0.53
C LEU A 360 28.13 0.67 -1.85
N ASP A 361 29.29 0.17 -2.32
CA ASP A 361 29.35 -0.76 -3.44
C ASP A 361 28.74 -2.13 -3.05
N PRO A 362 27.71 -2.62 -3.77
CA PRO A 362 27.10 -3.91 -3.50
C PRO A 362 28.07 -5.11 -3.55
N LYS A 363 29.14 -5.04 -4.36
CA LYS A 363 30.11 -6.15 -4.49
C LYS A 363 30.93 -6.32 -3.21
N GLU A 364 31.35 -5.22 -2.62
CA GLU A 364 32.14 -5.21 -1.38
C GLU A 364 31.28 -5.65 -0.19
N LEU A 365 30.01 -5.26 -0.16
CA LEU A 365 29.01 -5.75 0.80
C LEU A 365 28.76 -7.25 0.71
N GLN A 366 28.78 -7.83 -0.50
CA GLN A 366 28.63 -9.27 -0.68
C GLN A 366 29.87 -10.04 -0.22
N ALA A 367 31.06 -9.51 -0.48
CA ALA A 367 32.32 -10.11 -0.05
C ALA A 367 32.47 -10.08 1.48
N ASN A 368 32.12 -8.95 2.11
CA ASN A 368 32.20 -8.73 3.54
C ASN A 368 30.86 -8.19 4.06
N PRO A 369 29.93 -9.07 4.48
CA PRO A 369 28.61 -8.65 4.94
C PRO A 369 28.70 -7.74 6.17
N LEU A 370 28.07 -6.57 6.10
CA LEU A 370 27.86 -5.70 7.24
C LEU A 370 26.52 -6.03 7.92
N LYS A 371 26.40 -5.69 9.20
CA LYS A 371 25.15 -5.74 9.96
C LYS A 371 24.72 -4.32 10.29
N VAL A 372 23.42 -4.09 10.38
CA VAL A 372 22.85 -2.80 10.79
C VAL A 372 23.34 -2.38 12.18
N GLY A 373 23.65 -1.10 12.35
CA GLY A 373 24.07 -0.49 13.62
C GLY A 373 25.56 -0.61 13.95
N LEU A 374 26.37 -1.24 13.10
CA LEU A 374 27.82 -1.26 13.26
C LEU A 374 28.44 0.11 13.01
N SER A 375 29.43 0.45 13.85
CA SER A 375 30.24 1.66 13.75
C SER A 375 31.22 1.60 12.58
N MET A 376 31.43 2.75 11.95
CA MET A 376 32.38 2.92 10.86
C MET A 376 33.10 4.26 10.95
N SER A 377 34.32 4.31 10.41
CA SER A 377 35.00 5.56 10.11
C SER A 377 34.85 5.90 8.62
N VAL A 378 34.63 7.18 8.34
CA VAL A 378 34.26 7.66 7.00
C VAL A 378 35.19 8.80 6.61
N LYS A 379 35.69 8.75 5.38
CA LYS A 379 36.53 9.79 4.78
C LYS A 379 35.99 10.17 3.40
N ILE A 380 35.51 11.39 3.26
CA ILE A 380 35.00 11.96 2.01
C ILE A 380 36.13 12.72 1.31
N ASP A 381 36.29 12.48 0.01
CA ASP A 381 37.18 13.24 -0.85
C ASP A 381 36.45 14.41 -1.50
N THR A 382 36.86 15.63 -1.14
CA THR A 382 36.26 16.89 -1.62
C THR A 382 36.97 17.50 -2.82
N ARG A 383 37.92 16.79 -3.45
CA ARG A 383 38.62 17.23 -4.67
C ARG A 383 37.72 17.24 -5.92
N GLY A 384 36.69 16.39 -5.94
CA GLY A 384 35.69 16.36 -7.00
C GLY A 384 34.66 17.47 -6.83
N GLN A 385 34.84 18.58 -7.55
CA GLN A 385 33.81 19.61 -7.75
C GLN A 385 32.98 19.28 -9.01
N GLN A 386 32.11 18.29 -8.93
CA GLN A 386 30.97 18.20 -9.84
C GLN A 386 29.73 17.98 -8.99
N GLY A 387 28.96 19.05 -8.84
CA GLY A 387 27.81 19.16 -7.94
C GLY A 387 27.44 20.62 -7.73
#